data_AF-A0A9X4XAC8-F1
#
_entry.id   AF-A0A9X4XAC8-F1
#
_cell.length_a   1.000
_cell.length_b   1.000
_cell.length_c   1.000
_cell.angle_alpha   90.00
_cell.angle_beta   90.00
_cell.angle_gamma   90.00
#
_symmetry.space_group_name_H-M   'P 1'
#
loop_
_entity.id
_entity.type
_entity.pdbx_description
1 polymer ?
#
loop_
_entity_poly.entity_id
_entity_poly.type
_entity_poly.pdbx_seq_one_letter_code
_entity_poly.pdbx_strand_id
1 'polypeptide(L)'
;MKNKKLFVATFVALLLFVGGGVWFYHNQTTVPEEWVGQSLMTLEKEDNRLSNSFYLMFDKNTAYIATRLGGNEESRSSKLSKDILNAFSKNGNTRPQAGEWVKLGRVKTERLKDGYKIKTRKVTFDFKKASNGAYQSQDGTYWQFVPKKVVENKQ
;
A
#
# COMPACT_ATOMS: atom_id res chain seq x y z
N MET A 1 -40.28 -31.07 -20.24
CA MET A 1 -39.14 -31.15 -19.28
C MET A 1 -37.75 -30.88 -19.88
N LYS A 2 -37.59 -30.53 -21.18
CA LYS A 2 -36.26 -30.42 -21.82
C LYS A 2 -35.42 -29.19 -21.42
N ASN A 3 -36.05 -28.11 -20.97
CA ASN A 3 -35.34 -26.83 -20.69
C ASN A 3 -34.87 -26.65 -19.24
N LYS A 4 -35.39 -27.46 -18.29
CA LYS A 4 -35.02 -27.35 -16.87
C LYS A 4 -33.56 -27.72 -16.62
N LYS A 5 -33.04 -28.75 -17.32
CA LYS A 5 -31.64 -29.19 -17.19
C LYS A 5 -30.65 -28.14 -17.71
N LEU A 6 -30.99 -27.48 -18.83
CA LEU A 6 -30.17 -26.40 -19.38
C LEU A 6 -30.16 -25.18 -18.44
N PHE A 7 -31.31 -24.82 -17.88
CA PHE A 7 -31.41 -23.70 -16.95
C PHE A 7 -30.61 -23.92 -15.65
N VAL A 8 -30.67 -25.13 -15.09
CA VAL A 8 -29.87 -25.51 -13.91
C VAL A 8 -28.38 -25.49 -14.22
N ALA A 9 -27.95 -26.04 -15.37
CA ALA A 9 -26.55 -26.04 -15.76
C ALA A 9 -26.00 -24.61 -15.93
N THR A 10 -26.75 -23.72 -16.59
CA THR A 10 -26.35 -22.32 -16.77
C THR A 10 -26.30 -21.57 -15.43
N PHE A 11 -27.25 -21.81 -14.53
CA PHE A 11 -27.27 -21.16 -13.21
C PHE A 11 -26.10 -21.63 -12.32
N VAL A 12 -25.79 -22.92 -12.32
CA VAL A 12 -24.62 -23.46 -11.60
C VAL A 12 -23.32 -22.92 -12.17
N ALA A 13 -23.19 -22.85 -13.50
CA ALA A 13 -22.03 -22.23 -14.14
C ALA A 13 -21.90 -20.75 -13.72
N LEU A 14 -22.99 -19.97 -13.74
CA LEU A 14 -22.98 -18.58 -13.32
C LEU A 14 -22.53 -18.43 -11.85
N LEU A 15 -23.04 -19.28 -10.95
CA LEU A 15 -22.64 -19.27 -9.53
C LEU A 15 -21.17 -19.64 -9.34
N LEU A 16 -20.63 -20.61 -10.09
CA LEU A 16 -19.22 -20.97 -10.03
C LEU A 16 -18.32 -19.86 -10.61
N PHE A 17 -18.74 -19.19 -11.68
CA PHE A 17 -18.01 -18.05 -12.24
C PHE A 17 -18.02 -16.84 -11.29
N VAL A 18 -19.17 -16.52 -10.70
CA VAL A 18 -19.29 -15.40 -9.74
C VAL A 18 -18.58 -15.73 -8.44
N GLY A 19 -18.86 -16.89 -7.84
CA GLY A 19 -18.24 -17.33 -6.59
C GLY A 19 -16.74 -17.59 -6.72
N GLY A 20 -16.33 -18.30 -7.77
CA GLY A 20 -14.92 -18.56 -8.08
C GLY A 20 -14.15 -17.30 -8.44
N GLY A 21 -14.77 -16.38 -9.20
CA GLY A 21 -14.18 -15.08 -9.54
C GLY A 21 -13.97 -14.19 -8.32
N VAL A 22 -14.94 -14.14 -7.40
CA VAL A 22 -14.81 -13.40 -6.13
C VAL A 22 -13.73 -14.03 -5.25
N TRP A 23 -13.71 -15.36 -5.12
CA TRP A 23 -12.68 -16.07 -4.35
C TRP A 23 -11.27 -15.83 -4.91
N PHE A 24 -11.09 -15.96 -6.23
CA PHE A 24 -9.82 -15.68 -6.90
C PHE A 24 -9.40 -14.21 -6.73
N TYR A 25 -10.35 -13.28 -6.89
CA TYR A 25 -10.11 -11.86 -6.66
C TYR A 25 -9.63 -11.59 -5.22
N HIS A 26 -10.27 -12.17 -4.20
CA HIS A 26 -9.84 -11.98 -2.81
C HIS A 26 -8.50 -12.64 -2.48
N ASN A 27 -8.13 -13.72 -3.17
CA ASN A 27 -6.93 -14.49 -2.85
C ASN A 27 -5.70 -14.20 -3.71
N GLN A 28 -5.83 -13.45 -4.80
CA GLN A 28 -4.69 -13.02 -5.60
C GLN A 28 -3.71 -12.18 -4.78
N THR A 29 -2.42 -12.53 -4.84
CA THR A 29 -1.32 -11.67 -4.41
C THR A 29 -1.03 -10.65 -5.51
N THR A 30 -1.15 -9.36 -5.19
CA THR A 30 -0.96 -8.24 -6.13
C THR A 30 0.18 -7.30 -5.73
N VAL A 31 0.76 -7.51 -4.55
CA VAL A 31 1.97 -6.83 -4.05
C VAL A 31 3.21 -7.68 -4.45
N PRO A 32 4.39 -7.07 -4.72
CA PRO A 32 5.62 -7.84 -4.90
C PRO A 32 5.86 -8.78 -3.72
N GLU A 33 6.16 -10.06 -3.97
CA GLU A 33 6.26 -11.07 -2.91
C GLU A 33 7.27 -10.69 -1.83
N GLU A 34 8.36 -10.04 -2.21
CA GLU A 34 9.41 -9.60 -1.29
C GLU A 34 8.96 -8.47 -0.35
N TRP A 35 7.83 -7.81 -0.64
CA TRP A 35 7.26 -6.71 0.16
C TRP A 35 6.15 -7.19 1.10
N VAL A 36 5.56 -8.36 0.83
CA VAL A 36 4.44 -8.89 1.62
C VAL A 36 4.89 -9.17 3.06
N GLY A 37 4.16 -8.63 4.03
CA GLY A 37 4.50 -8.73 5.45
C GLY A 37 5.71 -7.88 5.85
N GLN A 38 6.20 -7.01 4.96
CA GLN A 38 7.22 -6.01 5.27
C GLN A 38 6.60 -4.61 5.36
N SER A 39 7.29 -3.75 6.09
CA SER A 39 6.95 -2.33 6.21
C SER A 39 8.07 -1.50 5.58
N LEU A 40 7.73 -0.54 4.76
CA LEU A 40 8.62 0.56 4.39
C LEU A 40 8.44 1.69 5.42
N MET A 41 9.52 2.34 5.82
CA MET A 41 9.49 3.56 6.64
C MET A 41 10.11 4.72 5.88
N THR A 42 9.52 5.90 6.02
CA THR A 42 10.14 7.13 5.52
C THR A 42 11.44 7.40 6.29
N LEU A 43 12.51 7.74 5.57
CA LEU A 43 13.79 8.14 6.17
C LEU A 43 13.76 9.59 6.56
N GLU A 44 14.10 9.96 7.79
CA GLU A 44 14.22 11.36 8.20
C GLU A 44 15.43 12.00 7.52
N LYS A 45 15.17 12.74 6.44
CA LYS A 45 16.15 13.55 5.71
C LYS A 45 15.59 14.95 5.53
N GLU A 46 16.47 15.95 5.52
CA GLU A 46 16.12 17.36 5.30
C GLU A 46 15.36 17.59 3.98
N ASP A 47 15.59 16.74 2.97
CA ASP A 47 14.95 16.83 1.66
C ASP A 47 13.57 16.14 1.55
N ASN A 48 13.07 15.53 2.61
CA ASN A 48 11.76 14.88 2.57
C ASN A 48 10.64 15.90 2.34
N ARG A 49 9.73 15.56 1.43
CA ARG A 49 8.59 16.41 1.08
C ARG A 49 7.27 15.93 1.69
N LEU A 50 7.31 14.92 2.55
CA LEU A 50 6.15 14.47 3.29
C LEU A 50 5.96 15.30 4.55
N SER A 51 4.69 15.50 4.93
CA SER A 51 4.31 16.28 6.11
C SER A 51 4.59 15.58 7.43
N ASN A 52 4.75 14.26 7.41
CA ASN A 52 5.05 13.42 8.55
C ASN A 52 5.94 12.26 8.12
N SER A 53 6.53 11.60 9.11
CA SER A 53 7.13 10.28 8.91
C SER A 53 6.05 9.20 8.92
N PHE A 54 6.13 8.24 8.00
CA PHE A 54 5.14 7.18 7.83
C PHE A 54 5.75 5.79 7.76
N TYR A 55 4.97 4.80 8.17
CA TYR A 55 5.15 3.40 7.79
C TYR A 55 4.14 3.05 6.70
N LEU A 56 4.59 2.42 5.63
CA LEU A 56 3.76 1.84 4.58
C LEU A 56 3.88 0.31 4.63
N MET A 57 2.77 -0.35 4.90
CA MET A 57 2.71 -1.80 5.11
C MET A 57 1.90 -2.46 4.01
N PHE A 58 2.34 -3.66 3.63
CA PHE A 58 1.69 -4.44 2.59
C PHE A 58 1.32 -5.84 3.06
N ASP A 59 0.04 -6.16 2.98
CA ASP A 59 -0.44 -7.54 2.92
C ASP A 59 -0.31 -8.06 1.48
N LYS A 60 -0.73 -9.30 1.22
CA LYS A 60 -0.71 -9.91 -0.13
C LYS A 60 -1.35 -9.05 -1.23
N ASN A 61 -2.37 -8.25 -0.89
CA ASN A 61 -3.11 -7.44 -1.85
C ASN A 61 -3.68 -6.13 -1.31
N THR A 62 -3.29 -5.73 -0.11
CA THR A 62 -3.82 -4.54 0.58
C THR A 62 -2.66 -3.74 1.15
N ALA A 63 -2.77 -2.42 1.11
CA ALA A 63 -1.81 -1.52 1.72
C ALA A 63 -2.42 -0.73 2.87
N TYR A 64 -1.59 -0.40 3.85
CA TYR A 64 -1.91 0.41 5.01
C TYR A 64 -0.81 1.43 5.21
N ILE A 65 -1.17 2.61 5.70
CA ILE A 65 -0.21 3.63 6.10
C ILE A 65 -0.44 4.01 7.56
N ALA A 66 0.65 4.17 8.29
CA ALA A 66 0.65 4.58 9.68
C ALA A 66 1.61 5.75 9.89
N THR A 67 1.30 6.64 10.82
CA THR A 67 2.19 7.72 11.23
C THR A 67 3.23 7.23 12.24
N ARG A 68 4.50 7.56 12.01
CA ARG A 68 5.63 6.99 12.76
C ARG A 68 6.00 7.75 14.04
N LEU A 69 5.96 9.08 14.04
CA LEU A 69 6.09 10.02 15.17
C LEU A 69 6.00 11.45 14.58
N GLY A 70 5.65 12.44 15.41
CA GLY A 70 5.24 13.80 15.02
C GLY A 70 6.06 14.45 13.91
N GLY A 71 5.36 15.01 12.91
CA GLY A 71 5.98 15.55 11.71
C GLY A 71 6.89 16.76 11.93
N ASN A 72 7.85 16.92 11.03
CA ASN A 72 8.73 18.08 10.97
C ASN A 72 7.91 19.35 10.68
N GLU A 73 8.22 20.48 11.31
CA GLU A 73 7.46 21.73 11.14
C GLU A 73 7.49 22.22 9.68
N GLU A 74 8.54 21.91 8.92
CA GLU A 74 8.76 22.38 7.55
C GLU A 74 8.30 21.42 6.44
N SER A 75 7.09 20.89 6.57
CA SER A 75 6.43 20.09 5.53
C SER A 75 6.31 20.84 4.19
N ARG A 76 7.17 20.54 3.20
CA ARG A 76 6.98 21.03 1.82
C ARG A 76 5.80 20.32 1.16
N SER A 77 4.65 20.99 1.06
CA SER A 77 3.40 20.45 0.48
C SER A 77 3.61 19.80 -0.91
N SER A 78 3.72 18.47 -0.96
CA SER A 78 3.69 17.67 -2.19
C SER A 78 2.29 17.12 -2.50
N LYS A 79 2.03 16.74 -3.75
CA LYS A 79 0.78 16.04 -4.12
C LYS A 79 0.64 14.72 -3.32
N LEU A 80 1.73 13.96 -3.19
CA LEU A 80 1.74 12.72 -2.42
C LEU A 80 1.40 12.97 -0.95
N SER A 81 1.96 14.01 -0.34
CA SER A 81 1.64 14.41 1.04
C SER A 81 0.15 14.69 1.19
N LYS A 82 -0.46 15.46 0.28
CA LYS A 82 -1.91 15.73 0.28
C LYS A 82 -2.75 14.46 0.11
N ASP A 83 -2.38 13.59 -0.81
CA ASP A 83 -3.10 12.33 -1.05
C ASP A 83 -3.05 11.42 0.19
N ILE A 84 -1.91 11.35 0.88
CA ILE A 84 -1.76 10.60 2.14
C ILE A 84 -2.62 11.23 3.25
N LEU A 85 -2.57 12.55 3.43
CA LEU A 85 -3.39 13.23 4.46
C LEU A 85 -4.89 13.05 4.20
N ASN A 86 -5.32 13.19 2.95
CA ASN A 86 -6.70 12.92 2.53
C ASN A 86 -7.11 11.47 2.79
N ALA A 87 -6.17 10.51 2.74
CA ALA A 87 -6.45 9.11 3.05
C ALA A 87 -6.90 8.92 4.51
N PHE A 88 -6.37 9.72 5.44
CA PHE A 88 -6.78 9.85 6.84
C PHE A 88 -8.01 10.75 7.05
N SER A 89 -8.68 11.17 5.96
CA SER A 89 -9.76 12.16 6.01
C SER A 89 -9.35 13.48 6.66
N LYS A 90 -8.06 13.82 6.58
CA LYS A 90 -7.52 15.11 6.99
C LYS A 90 -7.37 15.99 5.75
N ASN A 91 -7.69 17.28 5.87
CA ASN A 91 -7.26 18.22 4.85
C ASN A 91 -5.73 18.31 4.84
N GLY A 92 -5.12 18.74 3.73
CA GLY A 92 -3.66 18.78 3.57
C GLY A 92 -2.90 19.63 4.61
N ASN A 93 -3.62 20.34 5.48
CA ASN A 93 -3.07 21.19 6.54
C ASN A 93 -3.17 20.53 7.94
N THR A 94 -4.01 19.51 8.12
CA THR A 94 -4.19 18.83 9.41
C THR A 94 -3.34 17.57 9.46
N ARG A 95 -2.46 17.48 10.46
CA ARG A 95 -1.57 16.32 10.61
C ARG A 95 -2.29 15.18 11.35
N PRO A 96 -2.18 13.93 10.87
CA PRO A 96 -2.60 12.75 11.63
C PRO A 96 -1.72 12.57 12.88
N GLN A 97 -2.29 12.01 13.94
CA GLN A 97 -1.57 11.80 15.20
C GLN A 97 -0.62 10.61 15.09
N ALA A 98 0.46 10.57 15.87
CA ALA A 98 1.39 9.43 15.88
C ALA A 98 0.67 8.13 16.24
N GLY A 99 0.96 7.04 15.50
CA GLY A 99 0.28 5.76 15.68
C GLY A 99 -1.12 5.69 15.09
N GLU A 100 -1.60 6.71 14.37
CA GLU A 100 -2.84 6.65 13.60
C GLU A 100 -2.62 5.79 12.34
N TRP A 101 -3.54 4.86 12.08
CA TRP A 101 -3.48 3.92 10.95
C TRP A 101 -4.64 4.15 10.00
N VAL A 102 -4.37 4.03 8.70
CA VAL A 102 -5.43 3.97 7.70
C VAL A 102 -5.18 2.93 6.62
N LYS A 103 -6.25 2.20 6.30
CA LYS A 103 -6.29 1.30 5.15
C LYS A 103 -6.36 2.10 3.85
N LEU A 104 -5.39 1.88 2.97
CA LEU A 104 -5.34 2.48 1.63
C LEU A 104 -6.17 1.69 0.61
N GLY A 105 -6.43 0.42 0.91
CA GLY A 105 -7.27 -0.46 0.11
C GLY A 105 -6.45 -1.43 -0.75
N ARG A 106 -7.13 -2.03 -1.74
CA ARG A 106 -6.53 -3.04 -2.61
C ARG A 106 -5.39 -2.43 -3.44
N VAL A 107 -4.30 -3.18 -3.56
CA VAL A 107 -3.12 -2.82 -4.34
C VAL A 107 -3.25 -3.34 -5.77
N LYS A 108 -2.89 -2.50 -6.74
CA LYS A 108 -2.48 -2.90 -8.07
C LYS A 108 -1.03 -2.48 -8.28
N THR A 109 -0.18 -3.44 -8.58
CA THR A 109 1.25 -3.21 -8.83
C THR A 109 1.54 -3.22 -10.32
N GLU A 110 2.29 -2.22 -10.77
CA GLU A 110 2.88 -2.14 -12.10
C GLU A 110 4.41 -2.15 -11.92
N ARG A 111 5.09 -3.17 -12.45
CA ARG A 111 6.55 -3.23 -12.43
C ARG A 111 7.12 -2.22 -13.42
N LEU A 112 8.06 -1.40 -12.97
CA LEU A 112 8.80 -0.44 -13.78
C LEU A 112 10.25 -0.94 -13.96
N LYS A 113 11.00 -0.33 -14.89
CA LYS A 113 12.41 -0.68 -15.13
C LYS A 113 13.24 -0.66 -13.85
N ASP A 114 13.06 0.38 -13.05
CA ASP A 114 13.85 0.64 -11.84
C ASP A 114 13.00 0.65 -10.56
N GLY A 115 11.86 -0.05 -10.52
CA GLY A 115 11.02 -0.10 -9.31
C GLY A 115 9.58 -0.50 -9.56
N TYR A 116 8.66 0.10 -8.82
CA TYR A 116 7.24 -0.28 -8.81
C TYR A 116 6.33 0.92 -8.72
N LYS A 117 5.23 0.89 -9.48
CA LYS A 117 4.08 1.77 -9.28
C LYS A 117 3.01 0.99 -8.52
N ILE A 118 2.75 1.42 -7.29
CA ILE A 118 1.77 0.84 -6.38
C ILE A 118 0.55 1.76 -6.37
N LYS A 119 -0.54 1.30 -7.00
CA LYS A 119 -1.83 2.00 -6.99
C LYS A 119 -2.72 1.39 -5.92
N THR A 120 -3.26 2.23 -5.05
CA THR A 120 -4.32 1.86 -4.10
C THR A 120 -5.59 2.64 -4.41
N ARG A 121 -6.68 2.39 -3.67
CA ARG A 121 -7.91 3.18 -3.83
C ARG A 121 -7.71 4.64 -3.41
N LYS A 122 -6.81 4.91 -2.45
CA LYS A 122 -6.63 6.24 -1.84
C LYS A 122 -5.38 6.98 -2.32
N VAL A 123 -4.28 6.26 -2.52
CA VAL A 123 -2.96 6.85 -2.81
C VAL A 123 -2.24 6.03 -3.89
N THR A 124 -1.51 6.71 -4.77
CA THR A 124 -0.58 6.06 -5.71
C THR A 124 0.86 6.42 -5.35
N PHE A 125 1.72 5.41 -5.29
CA PHE A 125 3.15 5.55 -5.05
C PHE A 125 3.94 5.08 -6.27
N ASP A 126 4.82 5.94 -6.77
CA ASP A 126 5.78 5.59 -7.81
C ASP A 126 7.15 5.46 -7.16
N PHE A 127 7.51 4.23 -6.83
CA PHE A 127 8.78 3.89 -6.20
C PHE A 127 9.85 3.59 -7.23
N LYS A 128 10.97 4.33 -7.15
CA LYS A 128 12.21 4.03 -7.86
C LYS A 128 13.26 3.55 -6.87
N LYS A 129 13.92 2.43 -7.16
CA LYS A 129 15.01 1.90 -6.34
C LYS A 129 16.21 2.84 -6.47
N ALA A 130 16.69 3.33 -5.34
CA ALA A 130 17.89 4.16 -5.26
C ALA A 130 19.16 3.30 -5.09
N SER A 131 20.32 3.89 -5.37
CA SER A 131 21.62 3.21 -5.27
C SER A 131 21.94 2.69 -3.87
N ASN A 132 21.42 3.35 -2.84
CA ASN A 132 21.57 2.95 -1.43
C ASN A 132 20.60 1.84 -0.99
N GLY A 133 19.85 1.24 -1.92
CA GLY A 133 18.90 0.16 -1.64
C GLY A 133 17.53 0.63 -1.10
N ALA A 134 17.35 1.92 -0.82
CA ALA A 134 16.03 2.50 -0.49
C ALA A 134 15.17 2.65 -1.75
N TYR A 135 13.89 2.96 -1.56
CA TYR A 135 12.98 3.38 -2.62
C TYR A 135 12.69 4.87 -2.50
N GLN A 136 12.70 5.59 -3.61
CA GLN A 136 12.32 6.99 -3.67
C GLN A 136 10.92 7.12 -4.30
N SER A 137 10.00 7.83 -3.65
CA SER A 137 8.70 8.16 -4.22
C SER A 137 8.77 9.32 -5.21
N GLN A 138 7.70 9.56 -5.97
CA GLN A 138 7.59 10.62 -6.98
C GLN A 138 7.86 12.04 -6.47
N ASP A 139 7.72 12.27 -5.16
CA ASP A 139 7.99 13.56 -4.53
C ASP A 139 9.42 13.67 -3.97
N GLY A 140 10.27 12.67 -4.20
CA GLY A 140 11.67 12.64 -3.77
C GLY A 140 11.89 12.02 -2.39
N THR A 141 10.83 11.66 -1.66
CA THR A 141 10.92 11.09 -0.31
C THR A 141 11.50 9.68 -0.35
N TYR A 142 12.42 9.38 0.56
CA TYR A 142 13.04 8.06 0.66
C TYR A 142 12.30 7.15 1.64
N TRP A 143 12.19 5.88 1.25
CA TRP A 143 11.50 4.81 1.95
C TRP A 143 12.43 3.61 2.07
N GLN A 144 12.63 3.09 3.27
CA GLN A 144 13.48 1.93 3.50
C GLN A 144 12.69 0.82 4.18
N PHE A 145 12.97 -0.43 3.85
CA PHE A 145 12.41 -1.55 4.61
C PHE A 145 12.81 -1.45 6.07
N VAL A 146 11.82 -1.58 6.95
CA VAL A 146 12.06 -1.79 8.37
C VAL A 146 12.75 -3.15 8.48
N PRO A 147 13.95 -3.22 9.08
CA PRO A 147 14.62 -4.48 9.31
C PRO A 147 13.65 -5.39 10.06
N LYS A 148 13.42 -6.62 9.56
CA LYS A 148 12.79 -7.66 10.37
C LYS A 148 13.66 -7.75 11.62
N LYS A 149 13.16 -7.34 12.78
CA LYS A 149 13.84 -7.63 14.03
C LYS A 149 14.12 -9.13 13.97
N VAL A 150 15.39 -9.52 14.01
CA VAL A 150 15.76 -10.89 14.37
C VAL A 150 15.02 -11.11 15.67
N VAL A 151 13.99 -11.96 15.64
CA VAL A 151 13.30 -12.35 16.85
C VAL A 151 14.37 -13.08 17.64
N GLU A 152 15.03 -12.37 18.56
CA GLU A 152 15.80 -13.00 19.60
C GLU A 152 14.86 -14.00 20.25
N ASN A 153 15.34 -15.25 20.27
CA ASN A 153 14.66 -16.42 20.77
C ASN A 153 13.79 -16.06 21.97
N LYS A 154 12.49 -16.26 21.84
CA LYS A 154 11.67 -16.52 23.02
C LYS A 154 12.18 -17.84 23.60
N GLN A 155 13.00 -17.72 24.64
CA GLN A 155 13.12 -18.78 25.65
C GLN A 155 11.79 -18.91 26.40
#